data_AF-A0A699YRX7-F1
#
_entry.id   AF-A0A699YRX7-F1
#
_cell.length_a   1.000
_cell.length_b   1.000
_cell.length_c   1.000
_cell.angle_alpha   90.00
_cell.angle_beta   90.00
_cell.angle_gamma   90.00
#
_symmetry.space_group_name_H-M   'P 1'
#
loop_
_entity.id
_entity.type
_entity.pdbx_description
1 polymer ?
#
loop_
_entity_poly.entity_id
_entity_poly.type
_entity_poly.pdbx_seq_one_letter_code
_entity_poly.pdbx_strand_id
1 'polypeptide(L)'
;TVGATLYGASQLEKSTVVLGKLAHYALLWAIPLALHGGAATVSGAAAYIFTQSIVLAGTFAVSHNVPESKPLDPGPTRDALYGQSTFERDWGVQQVLTSANWGGVVGNFFTGGLNLQIEHHLFPAISFMHYPAISAIVRDECRKRGVLYNEYPTLTEITGRFMRYMKEVGVAEQVPLSTSNMSAAMMAKL
;
A
#
# COMPACT_ATOMS: atom_id res chain seq x y z
N THR A 1 12.84 11.44 -21.39
CA THR A 1 12.19 10.13 -21.36
C THR A 1 11.27 10.05 -22.57
N VAL A 2 11.49 9.10 -23.48
CA VAL A 2 10.52 8.83 -24.55
C VAL A 2 9.24 8.38 -23.84
N GLY A 3 8.14 9.13 -24.03
CA GLY A 3 6.90 8.93 -23.27
C GLY A 3 6.44 7.48 -23.30
N ALA A 4 5.95 6.99 -22.15
CA ALA A 4 5.42 5.64 -22.03
C ALA A 4 4.35 5.43 -23.12
N THR A 5 4.65 4.59 -24.10
CA THR A 5 3.69 4.19 -25.13
C THR A 5 2.70 3.26 -24.44
N LEU A 6 1.42 3.65 -24.39
CA LEU A 6 0.33 2.81 -23.86
C LEU A 6 0.08 1.63 -24.81
N TYR A 7 1.03 0.69 -24.87
CA TYR A 7 0.89 -0.53 -25.64
C TYR A 7 -0.34 -1.29 -25.13
N GLY A 8 -1.25 -1.62 -26.05
CA GLY A 8 -2.47 -2.39 -25.74
C GLY A 8 -3.74 -1.57 -25.47
N ALA A 9 -3.66 -0.27 -25.21
CA ALA A 9 -4.87 0.55 -25.00
C ALA A 9 -5.50 1.00 -26.33
N SER A 10 -6.77 0.64 -26.52
CA SER A 10 -7.63 1.06 -27.61
C SER A 10 -7.85 2.58 -27.64
N GLN A 11 -8.30 3.11 -28.78
CA GLN A 11 -8.66 4.53 -28.86
C GLN A 11 -9.84 4.87 -27.94
N LEU A 12 -10.77 3.93 -27.75
CA LEU A 12 -11.88 4.11 -26.83
C LEU A 12 -11.38 4.31 -25.39
N GLU A 13 -10.50 3.44 -24.90
CA GLU A 13 -9.93 3.55 -23.55
C GLU A 13 -9.17 4.86 -23.35
N LYS A 14 -8.44 5.32 -24.38
CA LYS A 14 -7.75 6.61 -24.32
C LYS A 14 -8.75 7.76 -24.27
N SER A 15 -9.79 7.74 -25.09
CA SER A 15 -10.84 8.75 -25.10
C SER A 15 -11.61 8.80 -23.79
N THR A 16 -11.96 7.66 -23.19
CA THR A 16 -12.68 7.63 -21.91
C THR A 16 -11.86 8.23 -20.77
N VAL A 17 -10.54 8.01 -20.74
CA VAL A 17 -9.65 8.64 -19.75
C VAL A 17 -9.64 10.17 -19.91
N VAL A 18 -9.54 10.68 -21.14
CA VAL A 18 -9.54 12.12 -21.40
C VAL A 18 -10.89 12.74 -21.04
N LEU A 19 -11.99 12.17 -21.54
CA LEU A 19 -13.34 12.66 -21.25
C LEU A 19 -13.67 12.58 -19.76
N GLY A 20 -13.27 11.51 -19.09
CA GLY A 20 -13.44 11.35 -17.64
C GLY A 20 -12.69 12.42 -16.85
N LYS A 21 -11.45 12.76 -17.24
CA LYS A 21 -10.69 13.86 -16.61
C LYS A 21 -11.35 15.22 -16.84
N LEU A 22 -11.81 15.49 -18.05
CA LEU A 22 -12.53 16.74 -18.36
C LEU A 22 -13.81 16.85 -17.52
N ALA A 23 -14.60 15.77 -17.46
CA ALA A 23 -15.79 15.72 -16.62
C ALA A 23 -15.46 15.92 -15.14
N HIS A 24 -14.40 15.26 -14.63
CA HIS A 24 -13.95 15.41 -13.26
C HIS A 24 -13.60 16.86 -12.92
N TYR A 25 -12.77 17.53 -13.73
CA TYR A 25 -12.39 18.93 -13.47
C TYR A 25 -13.55 19.91 -13.70
N ALA A 26 -14.46 19.60 -14.63
CA ALA A 26 -15.67 20.39 -14.81
C ALA A 26 -16.58 20.33 -13.58
N LEU A 27 -16.81 19.14 -13.03
CA LEU A 27 -17.62 18.92 -11.82
C LEU A 27 -16.96 19.52 -10.56
N LEU A 28 -15.64 19.43 -10.45
CA LEU A 28 -14.92 19.91 -9.27
C LEU A 28 -14.69 21.42 -9.27
N TRP A 29 -14.44 22.02 -10.44
CA TRP A 29 -14.02 23.42 -10.55
C TRP A 29 -14.97 24.27 -11.41
N ALA A 30 -15.26 23.87 -12.65
CA ALA A 30 -15.92 24.76 -13.60
C ALA A 30 -17.40 25.02 -13.26
N ILE A 31 -18.16 23.96 -12.96
CA ILE A 31 -19.59 24.05 -12.63
C ILE A 31 -19.78 24.79 -11.29
N PRO A 32 -19.07 24.44 -10.20
CA PRO A 32 -19.19 25.19 -8.95
C PRO A 32 -18.79 26.66 -9.10
N LEU A 33 -17.79 26.97 -9.92
CA LEU A 33 -17.38 28.35 -10.15
C LEU A 33 -18.47 29.15 -10.86
N ALA A 34 -19.08 28.56 -11.89
CA ALA A 34 -20.15 29.19 -12.66
C ALA A 34 -21.45 29.38 -11.85
N LEU A 35 -21.77 28.44 -10.96
CA LEU A 35 -23.05 28.43 -10.23
C LEU A 35 -22.99 29.01 -8.81
N HIS A 36 -21.83 28.96 -8.15
CA HIS A 36 -21.68 29.25 -6.72
C HIS A 36 -20.50 30.19 -6.38
N GLY A 37 -19.69 30.57 -7.37
CA GLY A 37 -18.58 31.52 -7.20
C GLY A 37 -17.30 30.91 -6.59
N GLY A 38 -16.24 31.73 -6.52
CA GLY A 38 -14.89 31.26 -6.21
C GLY A 38 -14.73 30.65 -4.80
N ALA A 39 -15.30 31.28 -3.78
CA ALA A 39 -15.16 30.81 -2.40
C ALA A 39 -15.81 29.44 -2.17
N ALA A 40 -17.03 29.23 -2.68
CA ALA A 40 -17.71 27.94 -2.61
C ALA A 40 -16.97 26.85 -3.40
N THR A 41 -16.40 27.21 -4.56
CA THR A 41 -15.60 26.30 -5.39
C THR A 41 -14.36 25.81 -4.66
N VAL A 42 -13.55 26.74 -4.14
CA VAL A 42 -12.29 26.40 -3.46
C VAL A 42 -12.56 25.59 -2.19
N SER A 43 -13.55 25.97 -1.40
CA SER A 43 -13.90 25.23 -0.17
C SER A 43 -14.42 23.82 -0.48
N GLY A 44 -15.29 23.66 -1.48
CA GLY A 44 -15.78 22.36 -1.92
C GLY A 44 -14.66 21.46 -2.45
N ALA A 45 -13.77 22.01 -3.30
CA ALA A 45 -12.63 21.29 -3.81
C ALA A 45 -11.63 20.90 -2.71
N ALA A 46 -11.36 21.79 -1.76
CA ALA A 46 -10.51 21.50 -0.61
C ALA A 46 -11.11 20.39 0.27
N ALA A 47 -12.41 20.44 0.56
CA ALA A 47 -13.10 19.39 1.30
C ALA A 47 -13.03 18.04 0.56
N TYR A 48 -13.29 18.02 -0.75
CA TYR A 48 -13.17 16.83 -1.57
C TYR A 48 -11.77 16.22 -1.52
N ILE A 49 -10.73 17.03 -1.77
CA ILE A 49 -9.33 16.57 -1.74
C ILE A 49 -8.94 16.07 -0.35
N PHE A 50 -9.33 16.80 0.70
CA PHE A 50 -9.08 16.41 2.08
C PHE A 50 -9.71 15.03 2.38
N THR A 51 -11.00 14.85 2.06
CA THR A 51 -11.69 13.58 2.28
C THR A 51 -11.04 12.44 1.50
N GLN A 52 -10.72 12.63 0.21
CA GLN A 52 -10.02 11.63 -0.59
C GLN A 52 -8.65 11.28 0.00
N SER A 53 -7.90 12.28 0.49
CA SER A 53 -6.59 12.08 1.10
C SER A 53 -6.69 11.25 2.38
N ILE A 54 -7.68 11.54 3.24
CA ILE A 54 -7.93 10.77 4.47
C ILE A 54 -8.32 9.33 4.13
N VAL A 55 -9.21 9.11 3.17
CA VAL A 55 -9.63 7.77 2.75
C VAL A 55 -8.44 6.99 2.18
N LEU A 56 -7.66 7.59 1.27
CA LEU A 56 -6.50 6.94 0.67
C LEU A 56 -5.44 6.61 1.72
N ALA A 57 -5.07 7.57 2.55
CA ALA A 57 -4.10 7.37 3.61
C ALA A 57 -4.56 6.30 4.62
N GLY A 58 -5.83 6.38 5.06
CA GLY A 58 -6.39 5.45 6.04
C GLY A 58 -6.52 4.01 5.54
N THR A 59 -6.65 3.79 4.23
CA THR A 59 -6.80 2.45 3.64
C THR A 59 -5.48 1.84 3.17
N PHE A 60 -4.52 2.65 2.67
CA PHE A 60 -3.21 2.16 2.25
C PHE A 60 -2.20 2.07 3.40
N ALA A 61 -2.11 3.08 4.27
CA ALA A 61 -1.02 3.16 5.24
C ALA A 61 -1.04 2.00 6.23
N VAL A 62 -2.24 1.57 6.62
CA VAL A 62 -2.46 0.50 7.60
C VAL A 62 -1.92 -0.85 7.12
N SER A 63 -1.98 -1.14 5.82
CA SER A 63 -1.57 -2.42 5.25
C SER A 63 -0.05 -2.59 5.11
N HIS A 64 0.74 -1.53 5.33
CA HIS A 64 2.20 -1.55 5.17
C HIS A 64 2.96 -1.13 6.43
N ASN A 65 2.28 -0.80 7.52
CA ASN A 65 2.90 -0.19 8.69
C ASN A 65 2.27 -0.75 9.97
N VAL A 66 2.42 -2.05 10.19
CA VAL A 66 2.00 -2.75 11.41
C VAL A 66 3.20 -3.46 12.05
N PRO A 67 3.19 -3.69 13.38
CA PRO A 67 4.33 -4.27 14.08
C PRO A 67 4.70 -5.67 13.56
N GLU A 68 3.71 -6.45 13.15
CA GLU A 68 3.90 -7.79 12.62
C GLU A 68 4.56 -7.80 11.22
N SER A 69 4.48 -6.70 10.46
CA SER A 69 5.11 -6.56 9.14
C SER A 69 6.44 -5.81 9.18
N LYS A 70 6.69 -5.05 10.25
CA LYS A 70 7.91 -4.25 10.46
C LYS A 70 8.40 -4.36 11.91
N PRO A 71 8.71 -5.57 12.39
CA PRO A 71 9.07 -5.78 13.80
C PRO A 71 10.38 -5.05 14.16
N LEU A 72 10.33 -4.29 15.26
CA LEU A 72 11.51 -3.68 15.87
C LEU A 72 12.31 -4.72 16.66
N ASP A 73 11.61 -5.59 17.39
CA ASP A 73 12.21 -6.62 18.22
C ASP A 73 12.73 -7.83 17.41
N PRO A 74 13.78 -8.53 17.89
CA PRO A 74 14.23 -9.80 17.33
C PRO A 74 13.10 -10.84 17.23
N GLY A 75 13.11 -11.61 16.14
CA GLY A 75 12.14 -12.69 15.94
C GLY A 75 12.08 -13.16 14.49
N PRO A 76 11.32 -14.24 14.20
CA PRO A 76 11.37 -14.92 12.91
C PRO A 76 11.11 -14.01 11.70
N THR A 77 10.14 -13.09 11.82
CA THR A 77 9.86 -12.11 10.74
C THR A 77 11.03 -11.14 10.55
N ARG A 78 11.61 -10.61 11.63
CA ARG A 78 12.76 -9.70 11.56
C ARG A 78 13.97 -10.41 10.95
N ASP A 79 14.21 -11.65 11.36
CA ASP A 79 15.32 -12.45 10.88
C ASP A 79 15.16 -12.80 9.39
N ALA A 80 13.94 -13.14 8.95
CA ALA A 80 13.65 -13.35 7.53
C ALA A 80 13.81 -12.06 6.70
N LEU A 81 13.45 -10.90 7.25
CA LEU A 81 13.52 -9.62 6.54
C LEU A 81 14.92 -9.00 6.54
N TYR A 82 15.71 -9.18 7.59
CA TYR A 82 16.95 -8.42 7.82
C TYR A 82 18.17 -9.29 8.20
N GLY A 83 17.97 -10.58 8.50
CA GLY A 83 19.06 -11.50 8.86
C GLY A 83 19.83 -12.09 7.67
N GLN A 84 19.36 -11.83 6.44
CA GLN A 84 19.98 -12.29 5.20
C GLN A 84 20.36 -11.09 4.30
N SER A 85 21.35 -11.30 3.42
CA SER A 85 21.71 -10.27 2.44
C SER A 85 20.54 -9.97 1.49
N THR A 86 20.54 -8.81 0.83
CA THR A 86 19.51 -8.46 -0.18
C THR A 86 19.41 -9.48 -1.32
N PHE A 87 20.50 -10.19 -1.64
CA PHE A 87 20.55 -11.13 -2.76
C PHE A 87 20.06 -12.53 -2.41
N GLU A 88 20.01 -12.88 -1.13
CA GLU A 88 19.61 -14.21 -0.65
C GLU A 88 18.15 -14.26 -0.20
N ARG A 89 17.55 -13.09 0.11
CA ARG A 89 16.17 -13.01 0.59
C ARG A 89 15.17 -13.42 -0.50
N ASP A 90 14.26 -14.31 -0.14
CA ASP A 90 13.15 -14.71 -1.00
C ASP A 90 12.17 -13.54 -1.21
N TRP A 91 11.99 -13.16 -2.48
CA TRP A 91 11.13 -12.04 -2.86
C TRP A 91 9.67 -12.23 -2.45
N GLY A 92 9.12 -13.44 -2.58
CA GLY A 92 7.73 -13.74 -2.25
C GLY A 92 7.50 -13.66 -0.74
N VAL A 93 8.43 -14.20 0.05
CA VAL A 93 8.42 -14.08 1.51
C VAL A 93 8.47 -12.61 1.93
N GLN A 94 9.30 -11.79 1.29
CA GLN A 94 9.33 -10.34 1.57
C GLN A 94 7.98 -9.66 1.29
N GLN A 95 7.33 -9.96 0.16
CA GLN A 95 6.03 -9.38 -0.16
C GLN A 95 4.97 -9.72 0.91
N VAL A 96 4.93 -10.98 1.34
CA VAL A 96 4.01 -11.44 2.38
C VAL A 96 4.31 -10.77 3.72
N LEU A 97 5.57 -10.78 4.16
CA LEU A 97 5.93 -10.28 5.49
C LEU A 97 5.82 -8.76 5.59
N THR A 98 6.06 -8.01 4.51
CA THR A 98 6.04 -6.54 4.56
C THR A 98 4.68 -5.90 4.29
N SER A 99 3.65 -6.72 4.04
CA SER A 99 2.28 -6.26 3.82
C SER A 99 1.29 -7.00 4.72
N ALA A 100 0.07 -6.49 4.81
CA ALA A 100 -1.00 -7.08 5.59
C ALA A 100 -2.36 -6.86 4.91
N ASN A 101 -3.27 -7.79 5.16
CA ASN A 101 -4.64 -7.73 4.70
C ASN A 101 -5.61 -7.32 5.82
N TRP A 102 -6.79 -6.84 5.46
CA TRP A 102 -7.82 -6.56 6.46
C TRP A 102 -9.26 -6.68 5.94
N GLY A 103 -10.24 -6.76 6.84
CA GLY A 103 -11.65 -6.47 6.54
C GLY A 103 -12.44 -7.53 5.75
N GLY A 104 -11.79 -8.59 5.24
CA GLY A 104 -12.46 -9.67 4.52
C GLY A 104 -13.45 -9.18 3.45
N VAL A 105 -14.68 -9.72 3.45
CA VAL A 105 -15.74 -9.36 2.50
C VAL A 105 -16.13 -7.88 2.59
N VAL A 106 -16.20 -7.31 3.80
CA VAL A 106 -16.56 -5.91 4.02
C VAL A 106 -15.49 -4.99 3.42
N GLY A 107 -14.22 -5.29 3.69
CA GLY A 107 -13.08 -4.58 3.09
C GLY A 107 -13.10 -4.66 1.57
N ASN A 108 -13.33 -5.86 1.01
CA ASN A 108 -13.39 -6.07 -0.43
C ASN A 108 -14.48 -5.22 -1.08
N PHE A 109 -15.66 -5.14 -0.46
CA PHE A 109 -16.79 -4.37 -0.98
C PHE A 109 -16.51 -2.86 -0.99
N PHE A 110 -16.04 -2.30 0.13
CA PHE A 110 -15.84 -0.85 0.24
C PHE A 110 -14.59 -0.35 -0.47
N THR A 111 -13.59 -1.21 -0.69
CA THR A 111 -12.30 -0.78 -1.23
C THR A 111 -11.98 -1.33 -2.62
N GLY A 112 -12.82 -2.23 -3.15
CA GLY A 112 -12.52 -2.89 -4.42
C GLY A 112 -11.24 -3.72 -4.37
N GLY A 113 -10.99 -4.40 -3.23
CA GLY A 113 -9.82 -5.27 -3.05
C GLY A 113 -8.53 -4.58 -2.59
N LEU A 114 -8.56 -3.27 -2.32
CA LEU A 114 -7.42 -2.53 -1.77
C LEU A 114 -6.98 -3.02 -0.37
N ASN A 115 -7.86 -3.73 0.31
CA ASN A 115 -7.60 -4.37 1.60
C ASN A 115 -6.81 -5.69 1.48
N LEU A 116 -6.55 -6.19 0.27
CA LEU A 116 -5.80 -7.42 -0.03
C LEU A 116 -4.41 -7.09 -0.61
N GLN A 117 -3.58 -6.43 0.20
CA GLN A 117 -2.27 -5.94 -0.23
C GLN A 117 -1.22 -7.05 -0.39
N ILE A 118 -1.33 -8.15 0.36
CA ILE A 118 -0.44 -9.32 0.18
C ILE A 118 -0.56 -9.84 -1.25
N GLU A 119 -1.80 -10.04 -1.73
CA GLU A 119 -2.05 -10.54 -3.08
C GLU A 119 -1.73 -9.49 -4.15
N HIS A 120 -1.99 -8.21 -3.88
CA HIS A 120 -1.57 -7.13 -4.79
C HIS A 120 -0.06 -7.13 -5.01
N HIS A 121 0.72 -7.31 -3.95
CA HIS A 121 2.18 -7.31 -4.03
C HIS A 121 2.73 -8.55 -4.74
N LEU A 122 2.12 -9.73 -4.51
CA LEU A 122 2.52 -10.97 -5.17
C LEU A 122 2.09 -11.02 -6.64
N PHE A 123 0.91 -10.49 -6.96
CA PHE A 123 0.28 -10.63 -8.27
C PHE A 123 -0.30 -9.31 -8.80
N PRO A 124 0.50 -8.24 -8.95
CA PRO A 124 0.01 -6.88 -9.26
C PRO A 124 -0.67 -6.76 -10.63
N ALA A 125 -0.43 -7.72 -11.52
CA ALA A 125 -1.03 -7.77 -12.86
C ALA A 125 -2.36 -8.52 -12.91
N ILE A 126 -2.78 -9.20 -11.83
CA ILE A 126 -4.04 -9.92 -11.77
C ILE A 126 -5.16 -8.97 -11.33
N SER A 127 -6.35 -9.10 -11.92
CA SER A 127 -7.51 -8.34 -11.49
C SER A 127 -7.85 -8.61 -10.02
N PHE A 128 -8.08 -7.54 -9.26
CA PHE A 128 -8.40 -7.61 -7.83
C PHE A 128 -9.61 -8.49 -7.50
N MET A 129 -10.51 -8.69 -8.46
CA MET A 129 -11.67 -9.59 -8.34
C MET A 129 -11.26 -11.02 -8.01
N HIS A 130 -10.03 -11.43 -8.35
CA HIS A 130 -9.50 -12.76 -8.07
C HIS A 130 -8.74 -12.85 -6.74
N TYR A 131 -8.37 -11.71 -6.13
CA TYR A 131 -7.60 -11.70 -4.89
C TYR A 131 -8.25 -12.47 -3.74
N PRO A 132 -9.60 -12.48 -3.54
CA PRO A 132 -10.19 -13.29 -2.47
C PRO A 132 -9.96 -14.80 -2.61
N ALA A 133 -9.93 -15.32 -3.84
CA ALA A 133 -9.64 -16.73 -4.08
C ALA A 133 -8.13 -17.01 -3.94
N ILE A 134 -7.30 -16.10 -4.44
CA ILE A 134 -5.84 -16.18 -4.34
C ILE A 134 -5.39 -16.11 -2.88
N SER A 135 -6.02 -15.26 -2.05
CA SER A 135 -5.64 -15.08 -0.64
C SER A 135 -5.80 -16.35 0.18
N ALA A 136 -6.79 -17.19 -0.14
CA ALA A 136 -6.94 -18.50 0.47
C ALA A 136 -5.77 -19.44 0.13
N ILE A 137 -5.32 -19.41 -1.13
CA ILE A 137 -4.18 -20.22 -1.62
C ILE A 137 -2.88 -19.73 -1.00
N VAL A 138 -2.62 -18.41 -1.05
CA VAL A 138 -1.40 -17.81 -0.47
C VAL A 138 -1.31 -18.10 1.02
N ARG A 139 -2.40 -17.91 1.77
CA ARG A 139 -2.46 -18.21 3.20
C ARG A 139 -2.15 -19.68 3.52
N ASP A 140 -2.67 -20.61 2.73
CA ASP A 140 -2.37 -22.03 2.88
C ASP A 140 -0.89 -22.34 2.62
N GLU A 141 -0.31 -21.75 1.57
CA GLU A 141 1.12 -21.90 1.26
C GLU A 141 2.03 -21.27 2.33
N CYS A 142 1.68 -20.09 2.84
CA CYS A 142 2.37 -19.45 3.96
C CYS A 142 2.36 -20.36 5.18
N ARG A 143 1.20 -20.94 5.52
CA ARG A 143 1.06 -21.90 6.63
C ARG A 143 1.97 -23.12 6.45
N LYS A 144 2.01 -23.74 5.27
CA LYS A 144 2.87 -24.91 4.98
C LYS A 144 4.36 -24.59 5.15
N ARG A 145 4.75 -23.35 4.89
CA ARG A 145 6.15 -22.88 4.89
C ARG A 145 6.55 -22.16 6.19
N GLY A 146 5.64 -22.02 7.14
CA GLY A 146 5.89 -21.29 8.39
C GLY A 146 6.10 -19.78 8.19
N VAL A 147 5.59 -19.21 7.10
CA VAL A 147 5.64 -17.76 6.82
C VAL A 147 4.41 -17.10 7.45
N LEU A 148 4.63 -16.02 8.21
CA LEU A 148 3.54 -15.28 8.82
C LEU A 148 2.70 -14.56 7.77
N TYR A 149 1.40 -14.87 7.71
CA TYR A 149 0.43 -14.19 6.85
C TYR A 149 -0.40 -13.24 7.71
N ASN A 150 -0.15 -11.93 7.61
CA ASN A 150 -0.79 -10.91 8.44
C ASN A 150 -2.16 -10.52 7.86
N GLU A 151 -3.24 -10.88 8.54
CA GLU A 151 -4.61 -10.48 8.20
C GLU A 151 -5.37 -10.04 9.45
N TYR A 152 -6.11 -8.94 9.36
CA TYR A 152 -6.92 -8.40 10.45
C TYR A 152 -8.42 -8.42 10.11
N PRO A 153 -9.30 -8.81 11.04
CA PRO A 153 -10.75 -8.85 10.82
C PRO A 153 -11.38 -7.54 10.33
N THR A 154 -10.87 -6.38 10.77
CA THR A 154 -11.51 -5.07 10.50
C THR A 154 -10.51 -3.95 10.25
N LEU A 155 -10.97 -2.87 9.61
CA LEU A 155 -10.19 -1.63 9.45
C LEU A 155 -9.81 -1.02 10.81
N THR A 156 -10.74 -1.05 11.77
CA THR A 156 -10.52 -0.49 13.10
C THR A 156 -9.37 -1.19 13.82
N GLU A 157 -9.31 -2.52 13.71
CA GLU A 157 -8.26 -3.31 14.33
C GLU A 157 -6.87 -3.01 13.72
N ILE A 158 -6.74 -3.07 12.38
CA ILE A 158 -5.47 -2.78 11.72
C ILE A 158 -5.05 -1.32 11.93
N THR A 159 -6.01 -0.38 12.00
CA THR A 159 -5.73 1.02 12.36
C THR A 159 -5.14 1.13 13.77
N GLY A 160 -5.67 0.38 14.74
CA GLY A 160 -5.11 0.34 16.10
C GLY A 160 -3.67 -0.18 16.12
N ARG A 161 -3.37 -1.22 15.32
CA ARG A 161 -2.03 -1.78 15.15
C ARG A 161 -1.08 -0.78 14.49
N PHE A 162 -1.55 -0.08 13.46
CA PHE A 162 -0.84 0.99 12.78
C PHE A 162 -0.46 2.12 13.74
N MET A 163 -1.43 2.62 14.52
CA MET A 163 -1.16 3.70 15.48
C MET A 163 -0.15 3.29 16.56
N ARG A 164 -0.21 2.03 17.01
CA ARG A 164 0.79 1.46 17.92
C ARG A 164 2.17 1.45 17.28
N TYR A 165 2.29 0.92 16.06
CA TYR A 165 3.55 0.91 15.32
C TYR A 165 4.14 2.31 15.14
N MET A 166 3.33 3.27 14.71
CA MET A 166 3.75 4.67 14.54
C MET A 166 4.27 5.29 15.85
N LYS A 167 3.64 4.96 16.99
CA LYS A 167 4.12 5.38 18.31
C LYS A 167 5.46 4.73 18.64
N GLU A 168 5.60 3.42 18.43
CA GLU A 168 6.83 2.66 18.70
C GLU A 168 8.01 3.22 17.89
N VAL A 169 7.87 3.38 16.57
CA VAL A 169 8.94 3.95 15.73
C VAL A 169 9.19 5.42 16.01
N GLY A 170 8.18 6.16 16.48
CA GLY A 170 8.32 7.57 16.85
C GLY A 170 9.15 7.81 18.12
N VAL A 171 9.32 6.79 18.97
CA VAL A 171 10.13 6.86 20.20
C VAL A 171 11.34 5.93 20.18
N ALA A 172 11.48 5.09 19.16
CA ALA A 172 12.59 4.17 19.02
C ALA A 172 13.93 4.93 18.92
N GLU A 173 14.97 4.36 19.50
CA GLU A 173 16.33 4.92 19.42
C GLU A 173 16.79 4.95 17.96
N GLN A 174 17.25 6.12 17.52
CA GLN A 174 17.86 6.27 16.20
C GLN A 174 19.28 5.74 16.24
N VAL A 175 19.45 4.46 15.88
CA VAL A 175 20.77 3.85 15.78
C VAL A 175 21.38 4.21 14.41
N PRO A 176 22.47 5.01 14.35
CA PRO A 176 23.15 5.28 13.09
C PRO A 176 23.72 3.98 12.52
N LEU A 177 23.74 3.85 11.19
CA LEU A 177 24.42 2.73 10.54
C LEU A 177 25.88 2.69 11.00
N SER A 178 26.29 1.60 11.65
CA SER A 178 27.68 1.42 12.03
C SER A 178 28.53 1.23 10.78
N THR A 179 29.38 2.21 10.49
CA THR A 179 30.33 2.18 9.37
C THR A 179 31.49 1.21 9.62
N SER A 180 31.68 0.72 10.85
CA SER A 180 32.81 -0.14 11.21
C SER A 180 32.74 -1.55 10.61
N ASN A 181 31.55 -1.98 10.17
CA ASN A 181 31.31 -3.30 9.57
C ASN A 181 30.89 -3.24 8.09
N MET A 182 30.94 -2.06 7.46
CA MET A 182 30.69 -1.95 6.02
C MET A 182 31.94 -2.37 5.26
N SER A 183 31.83 -3.38 4.39
CA SER A 183 32.93 -3.74 3.51
C SER A 183 33.28 -2.56 2.60
N ALA A 184 34.55 -2.45 2.20
CA ALA A 184 35.00 -1.39 1.28
C ALA A 184 34.19 -1.34 -0.04
N ALA A 185 33.64 -2.48 -0.49
CA ALA A 185 32.78 -2.59 -1.66
C ALA A 185 31.40 -1.94 -1.47
N MET A 186 30.94 -1.79 -0.23
CA MET A 186 29.66 -1.19 0.13
C MET A 186 29.78 0.33 0.29
N MET A 187 30.94 0.81 0.74
CA MET A 187 31.29 2.23 0.78
C MET A 187 31.47 2.84 -0.63
N ALA A 188 32.02 2.09 -1.57
CA ALA A 188 32.30 2.58 -2.94
C ALA A 188 31.06 2.74 -3.84
N LYS A 189 29.86 2.38 -3.35
CA LYS A 189 28.58 2.46 -4.07
C LYS A 189 27.65 3.57 -3.58
N LEU A 190 28.08 4.35 -2.58
CA LEU A 190 27.44 5.59 -2.12
C LEU A 190 28.14 6.79 -2.75
#